data_AF-A0A314UIQ9-F1
#
_entry.id   AF-A0A314UIQ9-F1
#
_cell.length_a   1.000
_cell.length_b   1.000
_cell.length_c   1.000
_cell.angle_alpha   90.00
_cell.angle_beta   90.00
_cell.angle_gamma   90.00
#
_symmetry.space_group_name_H-M   'P 1'
#
loop_
_entity.id
_entity.type
_entity.pdbx_description
1 polymer ?
#
loop_
_entity_poly.entity_id
_entity_poly.type
_entity_poly.pdbx_seq_one_letter_code
_entity_poly.pdbx_strand_id
1 'polypeptide(L)'
;MFSYYHLIPTDDSAWMNLLPRKILREEDENEWAMMYRKMKNPNGFEASGGFLKEVSLHDVELDPTSQHGRAQQTNLEYLLMLDSDSLLWSFRKTAGLPTIGTPYKGWEEPTGELRGHFVGHYLSASALMWASTHNNTLRDKMSAIVDNLYLCQKKIGSGYLSAFPSEQFDRFEAIKPVWAPYYTIHKILAAYWINIHLLKILKL
;
A
#
# COMPACT_ATOMS: atom_id res chain seq x y z
N MET A 1 -22.89 -23.10 26.58
CA MET A 1 -22.25 -23.80 25.44
C MET A 1 -23.03 -23.44 24.19
N PHE A 2 -22.69 -22.32 23.54
CA PHE A 2 -23.28 -21.92 22.27
C PHE A 2 -22.14 -21.89 21.24
N SER A 3 -22.26 -22.77 20.24
CA SER A 3 -21.34 -22.85 19.10
C SER A 3 -21.58 -21.65 18.19
N TYR A 4 -20.59 -20.76 18.09
CA TYR A 4 -20.57 -19.75 17.04
C TYR A 4 -20.25 -20.44 15.72
N TYR A 5 -21.29 -20.81 14.96
CA TYR A 5 -21.12 -21.10 13.55
C TYR A 5 -20.67 -19.80 12.86
N HIS A 6 -19.38 -19.71 12.56
CA HIS A 6 -18.85 -18.69 11.67
C HIS A 6 -19.46 -18.93 10.28
N LEU A 7 -20.46 -18.13 9.91
CA LEU A 7 -21.00 -18.02 8.56
C LEU A 7 -20.04 -17.24 7.65
N ILE A 8 -18.73 -17.49 7.76
CA ILE A 8 -17.80 -17.04 6.73
C ILE A 8 -17.90 -18.13 5.66
N PRO A 9 -18.43 -17.83 4.46
CA PRO A 9 -18.36 -18.77 3.36
C PRO A 9 -16.90 -19.20 3.22
N THR A 10 -16.64 -20.49 3.05
CA THR A 10 -15.31 -20.95 2.63
C THR A 10 -14.84 -20.07 1.48
N ASP A 11 -13.56 -19.72 1.42
CA ASP A 11 -13.01 -18.84 0.37
C ASP A 11 -13.53 -19.29 -1.01
N ASP A 12 -13.52 -20.59 -1.27
CA ASP A 12 -14.10 -21.23 -2.45
C ASP A 12 -15.55 -20.85 -2.75
N SER A 13 -16.43 -20.79 -1.75
CA SER A 13 -17.83 -20.40 -1.95
C SER A 13 -18.02 -18.89 -2.09
N ALA A 14 -17.16 -18.06 -1.50
CA ALA A 14 -17.14 -16.62 -1.74
C ALA A 14 -16.72 -16.30 -3.19
N TRP A 15 -15.73 -17.01 -3.72
CA TRP A 15 -15.23 -16.84 -5.09
C TRP A 15 -16.16 -17.42 -6.16
N MET A 16 -16.84 -18.53 -5.88
CA MET A 16 -17.90 -19.04 -6.77
C MET A 16 -19.07 -18.05 -6.90
N ASN A 17 -19.32 -17.19 -5.92
CA ASN A 17 -20.35 -16.16 -6.03
C ASN A 17 -19.94 -14.94 -6.89
N LEU A 18 -18.66 -14.83 -7.26
CA LEU A 18 -18.14 -13.79 -8.16
C LEU A 18 -18.20 -14.19 -9.64
N LEU A 19 -18.86 -15.32 -9.96
CA LEU A 19 -19.12 -15.76 -11.32
C LEU A 19 -19.67 -14.59 -12.18
N PRO A 20 -19.09 -14.32 -13.35
CA PRO A 20 -19.70 -13.41 -14.31
C PRO A 20 -21.11 -13.92 -14.65
N ARG A 21 -22.15 -13.11 -14.44
CA ARG A 21 -23.57 -13.47 -14.69
C ARG A 21 -23.90 -13.90 -16.12
N LYS A 22 -22.91 -13.97 -17.02
CA LYS A 22 -23.04 -14.29 -18.45
C LYS A 22 -22.52 -15.69 -18.83
N ILE A 23 -22.24 -16.55 -17.85
CA ILE A 23 -21.97 -17.96 -18.13
C ILE A 23 -23.31 -18.67 -18.38
N LEU A 24 -23.43 -19.35 -19.53
CA LEU A 24 -24.69 -19.91 -20.02
C LEU A 24 -24.77 -21.45 -19.89
N ARG A 25 -23.69 -22.15 -19.50
CA ARG A 25 -23.62 -23.63 -19.46
C ARG A 25 -22.83 -24.14 -18.25
N GLU A 26 -23.20 -25.31 -17.73
CA GLU A 26 -22.54 -25.98 -16.57
C GLU A 26 -21.05 -26.31 -16.83
N GLU A 27 -20.66 -26.53 -18.08
CA GLU A 27 -19.26 -26.79 -18.47
C GLU A 27 -18.35 -25.59 -18.13
N ASP A 28 -18.84 -24.38 -18.35
CA ASP A 28 -18.11 -23.12 -18.10
C ASP A 28 -17.94 -22.86 -16.58
N GLU A 29 -18.87 -23.34 -15.73
CA GLU A 29 -18.74 -23.29 -14.26
C GLU A 29 -17.64 -24.22 -13.75
N ASN A 30 -17.54 -25.42 -14.33
CA ASN A 30 -16.49 -26.37 -14.03
C ASN A 30 -15.11 -25.84 -14.46
N GLU A 31 -15.02 -25.18 -15.62
CA GLU A 31 -13.79 -24.51 -16.08
C GLU A 31 -13.34 -23.41 -15.12
N TRP A 32 -14.27 -22.58 -14.62
CA TRP A 32 -13.97 -21.53 -13.64
C TRP A 32 -13.47 -22.10 -12.31
N ALA A 33 -14.14 -23.12 -11.78
CA ALA A 33 -13.73 -23.78 -10.54
C ALA A 33 -12.33 -24.43 -10.68
N MET A 34 -12.03 -25.02 -11.84
CA MET A 34 -10.69 -25.55 -12.16
C MET A 34 -9.65 -24.44 -12.26
N MET A 35 -9.97 -23.30 -12.91
CA MET A 35 -9.06 -22.15 -13.01
C MET A 35 -8.74 -21.55 -11.64
N TYR A 36 -9.74 -21.43 -10.77
CA TYR A 36 -9.56 -20.93 -9.41
C TYR A 36 -8.69 -21.88 -8.57
N ARG A 37 -8.97 -23.20 -8.62
CA ARG A 37 -8.13 -24.21 -7.96
C ARG A 37 -6.69 -24.20 -8.51
N LYS A 38 -6.51 -23.93 -9.80
CA LYS A 38 -5.20 -23.76 -10.47
C LYS A 38 -4.43 -22.54 -9.95
N MET A 39 -5.10 -21.43 -9.65
CA MET A 39 -4.47 -20.27 -9.01
C MET A 39 -4.07 -20.52 -7.56
N LYS A 40 -4.87 -21.30 -6.81
CA LYS A 40 -4.62 -21.61 -5.40
C LYS A 40 -3.58 -22.71 -5.15
N ASN A 41 -3.41 -23.64 -6.10
CA ASN A 41 -2.46 -24.75 -6.01
C ASN A 41 -1.41 -24.72 -7.14
N PRO A 42 -0.39 -23.85 -7.06
CA PRO A 42 0.61 -23.71 -8.11
C PRO A 42 1.51 -24.95 -8.28
N ASN A 43 1.55 -25.85 -7.30
CA ASN A 43 2.44 -27.04 -7.31
C ASN A 43 1.80 -28.30 -7.94
N GLY A 44 0.55 -28.24 -8.41
CA GLY A 44 -0.21 -29.43 -8.82
C GLY A 44 -0.28 -29.72 -10.32
N PHE A 45 0.12 -28.78 -11.19
CA PHE A 45 0.03 -28.95 -12.64
C PHE A 45 1.05 -28.03 -13.35
N GLU A 46 2.08 -28.60 -13.97
CA GLU A 46 2.93 -27.88 -14.91
C GLU A 46 2.10 -27.57 -16.17
N ALA A 47 1.55 -26.37 -16.24
CA ALA A 47 1.01 -25.86 -17.49
C ALA A 47 2.12 -25.90 -18.55
N SER A 48 1.87 -26.58 -19.67
CA SER A 48 2.78 -26.62 -20.83
C SER A 48 2.87 -25.22 -21.44
N GLY A 49 3.79 -24.42 -20.91
CA GLY A 49 3.90 -22.97 -21.11
C GLY A 49 4.01 -22.29 -19.76
N GLY A 50 5.24 -22.14 -19.26
CA GLY A 50 5.49 -21.54 -17.94
C GLY A 50 4.83 -20.17 -17.81
N PHE A 51 4.15 -19.93 -16.68
CA PHE A 51 3.60 -18.61 -16.39
C PHE A 51 4.70 -17.56 -16.41
N LEU A 52 4.46 -16.45 -17.11
CA LEU A 52 5.36 -15.30 -17.09
C LEU A 52 5.50 -14.80 -15.65
N LYS A 53 6.73 -14.51 -15.26
CA LYS A 53 7.05 -13.91 -13.96
C LYS A 53 7.46 -12.47 -14.18
N GLU A 54 7.04 -11.61 -13.26
CA GLU A 54 7.57 -10.25 -13.19
C GLU A 54 9.09 -10.30 -12.97
N VAL A 55 9.80 -9.37 -13.59
CA VAL A 55 11.24 -9.19 -13.38
C VAL A 55 11.42 -8.20 -12.24
N SER A 56 12.33 -8.52 -11.32
CA SER A 56 12.66 -7.63 -10.21
C SER A 56 13.21 -6.30 -10.74
N LEU A 57 12.82 -5.19 -10.11
CA LEU A 57 13.41 -3.88 -10.40
C LEU A 57 14.92 -3.84 -10.09
N HIS A 58 15.41 -4.72 -9.22
CA HIS A 58 16.84 -4.87 -8.96
C HIS A 58 17.62 -5.45 -10.15
N ASP A 59 16.93 -6.15 -11.07
CA ASP A 59 17.53 -6.85 -12.21
C ASP A 59 17.37 -6.06 -13.53
N VAL A 60 16.80 -4.85 -13.48
CA VAL A 60 16.54 -4.02 -14.65
C VAL A 60 17.12 -2.63 -14.44
N GLU A 61 18.15 -2.31 -15.23
CA GLU A 61 18.74 -0.98 -15.27
C GLU A 61 18.25 -0.23 -16.53
N LEU A 62 17.80 1.00 -16.34
CA LEU A 62 17.43 1.88 -17.45
C LEU A 62 18.67 2.60 -17.96
N ASP A 63 18.82 2.69 -19.29
CA ASP A 63 19.85 3.55 -19.88
C ASP A 63 19.64 5.01 -19.42
N PRO A 64 20.61 5.63 -18.72
CA PRO A 64 20.48 6.99 -18.18
C PRO A 64 20.21 8.05 -19.26
N THR A 65 20.65 7.81 -20.50
CA THR A 65 20.46 8.72 -21.63
C THR A 65 19.12 8.53 -22.34
N SER A 66 18.38 7.47 -22.02
CA SER A 66 17.04 7.24 -22.56
C SER A 66 16.01 8.21 -21.96
N GLN A 67 14.84 8.30 -22.60
CA GLN A 67 13.73 9.09 -22.04
C GLN A 67 13.29 8.56 -20.66
N HIS A 68 13.31 7.24 -20.47
CA HIS A 68 12.92 6.61 -19.20
C HIS A 68 13.97 6.81 -18.10
N GLY A 69 15.26 6.76 -18.45
CA GLY A 69 16.36 7.08 -17.52
C GLY A 69 16.29 8.52 -17.03
N ARG A 70 16.06 9.48 -17.94
CA ARG A 70 15.82 10.88 -17.54
C ARG A 70 14.59 11.03 -16.65
N ALA A 71 13.48 10.37 -16.97
CA ALA A 71 12.27 10.43 -16.14
C ALA A 71 12.48 9.83 -14.75
N GLN A 72 13.22 8.71 -14.64
CA GLN A 72 13.59 8.10 -13.37
C GLN A 72 14.44 9.05 -12.53
N GLN A 73 15.47 9.65 -13.14
CA GLN A 73 16.36 10.60 -12.44
C GLN A 73 15.60 11.84 -11.94
N THR A 74 14.76 12.45 -12.78
CA THR A 74 13.91 13.58 -12.38
C THR A 74 12.99 13.21 -11.21
N ASN A 75 12.40 12.01 -11.23
CA ASN A 75 11.55 11.55 -10.14
C ASN A 75 12.35 11.27 -8.86
N LEU A 76 13.57 10.71 -8.97
CA LEU A 76 14.46 10.52 -7.83
C LEU A 76 14.80 11.87 -7.16
N GLU A 77 15.14 12.88 -7.96
CA GLU A 77 15.42 14.23 -7.47
C GLU A 77 14.20 14.84 -6.76
N TYR A 78 13.00 14.67 -7.34
CA TYR A 78 11.76 15.10 -6.70
C TYR A 78 11.52 14.43 -5.34
N LEU A 79 11.72 13.11 -5.25
CA LEU A 79 11.55 12.35 -4.00
C LEU A 79 12.57 12.78 -2.92
N LEU A 80 13.80 13.11 -3.32
CA LEU A 80 14.84 13.61 -2.41
C LEU A 80 14.57 15.05 -1.94
N MET A 81 13.92 15.87 -2.78
CA MET A 81 13.59 17.25 -2.48
C MET A 81 12.54 17.41 -1.36
N LEU A 82 11.62 16.44 -1.23
CA LEU A 82 10.53 16.52 -0.25
C LEU A 82 11.06 16.48 1.19
N ASP A 83 10.53 17.33 2.06
CA ASP A 83 10.96 17.44 3.46
C ASP A 83 10.31 16.36 4.34
N SER A 84 11.13 15.62 5.09
CA SER A 84 10.65 14.49 5.89
C SER A 84 9.75 14.94 7.04
N ASP A 85 10.06 16.07 7.67
CA ASP A 85 9.29 16.57 8.80
C ASP A 85 7.91 17.07 8.36
N SER A 86 7.85 17.71 7.20
CA SER A 86 6.61 18.14 6.54
C SER A 86 5.72 16.96 6.15
N LEU A 87 6.30 15.86 5.65
CA LEU A 87 5.56 14.61 5.38
C LEU A 87 4.99 13.99 6.67
N LEU A 88 5.76 14.01 7.77
CA LEU A 88 5.37 13.41 9.04
C LEU A 88 4.43 14.28 9.89
N TRP A 89 4.26 15.55 9.51
CA TRP A 89 3.62 16.56 10.35
C TRP A 89 2.22 16.13 10.82
N SER A 90 1.35 15.72 9.90
CA SER A 90 -0.06 15.37 10.22
C SER A 90 -0.18 14.05 10.98
N PHE A 91 0.75 13.11 10.78
CA PHE A 91 0.83 11.87 11.57
C PHE A 91 1.23 12.16 13.01
N ARG A 92 2.27 12.98 13.22
CA ARG A 92 2.69 13.42 14.56
C ARG A 92 1.58 14.18 15.26
N LYS A 93 0.89 15.07 14.55
CA LYS A 93 -0.26 15.81 15.08
C LYS A 93 -1.37 14.87 15.57
N THR A 94 -1.73 13.88 14.76
CA THR A 94 -2.77 12.88 15.09
C THR A 94 -2.37 12.01 16.26
N ALA A 95 -1.09 11.64 16.38
CA ALA A 95 -0.56 10.89 17.50
C ALA A 95 -0.36 11.73 18.79
N GLY A 96 -0.58 13.04 18.74
CA GLY A 96 -0.31 13.94 19.87
C GLY A 96 1.18 14.12 20.18
N LEU A 97 2.05 13.99 19.17
CA LEU A 97 3.48 14.23 19.25
C LEU A 97 3.84 15.66 18.80
N PRO A 98 5.01 16.20 19.18
CA PRO A 98 5.50 17.47 18.67
C PRO A 98 5.59 17.47 17.14
N THR A 99 5.09 18.53 16.52
CA THR A 99 5.06 18.68 15.06
C THR A 99 6.19 19.60 14.60
N ILE A 100 7.30 19.00 14.17
CA ILE A 100 8.46 19.71 13.58
C ILE A 100 8.15 20.00 12.11
N GLY A 101 8.64 21.12 11.59
CA GLY A 101 8.45 21.54 10.19
C GLY A 101 7.10 22.21 9.94
N THR A 102 6.78 22.41 8.66
CA THR A 102 5.53 23.04 8.20
C THR A 102 4.73 22.01 7.42
N PRO A 103 3.43 21.83 7.67
CA PRO A 103 2.64 20.87 6.90
C PRO A 103 2.59 21.30 5.43
N TYR A 104 2.58 20.31 4.54
CA TYR A 104 2.26 20.56 3.13
C TYR A 104 0.84 21.11 2.99
N LYS A 105 0.58 21.79 1.87
CA LYS A 105 -0.71 22.40 1.54
C LYS A 105 -1.54 21.50 0.64
N GLY A 106 -2.65 22.01 0.13
CA GLY A 106 -3.51 21.28 -0.79
C GLY A 106 -4.21 20.15 -0.04
N TRP A 107 -4.17 18.93 -0.59
CA TRP A 107 -4.86 17.80 0.03
C TRP A 107 -4.18 17.28 1.30
N GLU A 108 -2.92 17.66 1.54
CA GLU A 108 -2.14 17.33 2.74
C GLU A 108 -2.23 18.40 3.85
N GLU A 109 -2.99 19.47 3.63
CA GLU A 109 -3.14 20.51 4.64
C GLU A 109 -3.73 19.95 5.95
N PRO A 110 -3.45 20.54 7.13
CA PRO A 110 -3.87 19.98 8.43
C PRO A 110 -5.38 19.71 8.56
N THR A 111 -6.19 20.50 7.86
CA THR A 111 -7.66 20.39 7.82
C THR A 111 -8.16 19.49 6.71
N GLY A 112 -7.31 19.13 5.74
CA GLY A 112 -7.66 18.32 4.59
C GLY A 112 -7.97 16.88 5.00
N GLU A 113 -9.13 16.37 4.60
CA GLU A 113 -9.58 15.03 5.01
C GLU A 113 -8.81 13.90 4.29
N LEU A 114 -8.17 14.19 3.16
CA LEU A 114 -7.37 13.24 2.41
C LEU A 114 -5.92 13.13 2.91
N ARG A 115 -5.49 13.98 3.85
CA ARG A 115 -4.10 14.05 4.34
C ARG A 115 -3.55 12.69 4.77
N GLY A 116 -2.25 12.49 4.55
CA GLY A 116 -1.55 11.22 4.74
C GLY A 116 -1.57 10.32 3.51
N HIS A 117 -2.47 10.54 2.55
CA HIS A 117 -2.52 9.72 1.34
C HIS A 117 -1.25 9.88 0.50
N PHE A 118 -0.72 11.11 0.42
CA PHE A 118 0.47 11.42 -0.32
C PHE A 118 1.70 10.74 0.30
N VAL A 119 1.76 10.66 1.63
CA VAL A 119 2.86 9.98 2.35
C VAL A 119 2.88 8.48 2.02
N GLY A 120 1.70 7.84 1.90
CA GLY A 120 1.61 6.47 1.42
C GLY A 120 2.13 6.31 -0.03
N HIS A 121 1.78 7.22 -0.92
CA HIS A 121 2.34 7.22 -2.28
C HIS A 121 3.85 7.45 -2.29
N TYR A 122 4.32 8.41 -1.50
CA TYR A 122 5.73 8.76 -1.36
C TYR A 122 6.58 7.56 -0.92
N LEU A 123 6.15 6.82 0.10
CA LEU A 123 6.85 5.64 0.59
C LEU A 123 6.87 4.50 -0.43
N SER A 124 5.77 4.30 -1.17
CA SER A 124 5.71 3.31 -2.25
C SER A 124 6.66 3.68 -3.38
N ALA A 125 6.62 4.94 -3.82
CA ALA A 125 7.50 5.46 -4.87
C ALA A 125 8.97 5.40 -4.47
N SER A 126 9.28 5.72 -3.20
CA SER A 126 10.65 5.68 -2.68
C SER A 126 11.21 4.25 -2.63
N ALA A 127 10.39 3.28 -2.23
CA ALA A 127 10.80 1.87 -2.19
C ALA A 127 11.05 1.32 -3.60
N LEU A 128 10.16 1.60 -4.55
CA LEU A 128 10.34 1.20 -5.95
C LEU A 128 11.55 1.90 -6.59
N MET A 129 11.72 3.20 -6.34
CA MET A 129 12.88 3.95 -6.84
C MET A 129 14.19 3.42 -6.28
N TRP A 130 14.23 3.09 -4.98
CA TRP A 130 15.40 2.45 -4.38
C TRP A 130 15.68 1.09 -5.00
N ALA A 131 14.66 0.26 -5.25
CA ALA A 131 14.86 -1.04 -5.88
C ALA A 131 15.47 -0.92 -7.29
N SER A 132 15.11 0.13 -8.05
CA SER A 132 15.68 0.37 -9.39
C SER A 132 17.06 1.04 -9.39
N THR A 133 17.38 1.89 -8.40
CA THR A 133 18.57 2.78 -8.46
C THR A 133 19.59 2.50 -7.37
N HIS A 134 19.23 1.74 -6.34
CA HIS A 134 20.03 1.48 -5.15
C HIS A 134 20.51 2.76 -4.44
N ASN A 135 19.78 3.86 -4.57
CA ASN A 135 20.15 5.13 -3.97
C ASN A 135 20.03 5.08 -2.42
N ASN A 136 21.17 5.02 -1.73
CA ASN A 136 21.20 4.89 -0.26
C ASN A 136 20.63 6.12 0.46
N THR A 137 20.79 7.32 -0.08
CA THR A 137 20.21 8.54 0.52
C THR A 137 18.69 8.45 0.59
N LEU A 138 18.04 8.00 -0.49
CA LEU A 138 16.60 7.78 -0.53
C LEU A 138 16.16 6.67 0.43
N ARG A 139 16.92 5.57 0.48
CA ARG A 139 16.69 4.47 1.43
C ARG A 139 16.69 4.95 2.87
N ASP A 140 17.71 5.70 3.26
CA ASP A 140 17.89 6.15 4.63
C ASP A 140 16.81 7.18 5.01
N LYS A 141 16.46 8.09 4.08
CA LYS A 141 15.36 9.04 4.24
C LYS A 141 14.01 8.34 4.45
N MET A 142 13.70 7.35 3.61
CA MET A 142 12.48 6.56 3.71
C MET A 142 12.43 5.74 5.00
N SER A 143 13.54 5.11 5.40
CA SER A 143 13.65 4.35 6.64
C SER A 143 13.37 5.23 7.86
N ALA A 144 13.94 6.43 7.90
CA ALA A 144 13.69 7.39 8.96
C ALA A 144 12.21 7.82 9.04
N ILE A 145 11.52 7.94 7.91
CA ILE A 145 10.08 8.23 7.88
C ILE A 145 9.29 7.03 8.45
N VAL A 146 9.61 5.80 8.04
CA VAL A 146 8.95 4.58 8.58
C VAL A 146 9.14 4.47 10.09
N ASP A 147 10.34 4.74 10.59
CA ASP A 147 10.63 4.73 12.04
C ASP A 147 9.77 5.77 12.79
N ASN A 148 9.64 6.98 12.24
CA ASN A 148 8.79 8.01 12.83
C ASN A 148 7.29 7.67 12.78
N LEU A 149 6.83 7.02 11.71
CA LEU A 149 5.46 6.52 11.62
C LEU A 149 5.21 5.42 12.66
N TYR A 150 6.18 4.53 12.88
CA TYR A 150 6.13 3.55 13.96
C TYR A 150 6.02 4.22 15.35
N LEU A 151 6.77 5.29 15.60
CA LEU A 151 6.64 6.06 16.85
C LEU A 151 5.24 6.68 17.00
N CYS A 152 4.64 7.17 15.92
CA CYS A 152 3.27 7.68 15.92
C CYS A 152 2.26 6.57 16.26
N GLN A 153 2.35 5.42 15.58
CA GLN A 153 1.49 4.26 15.84
C GLN A 153 1.62 3.75 17.28
N LYS A 154 2.86 3.66 17.79
CA LYS A 154 3.16 3.25 19.17
C LYS A 154 2.57 4.23 20.18
N LYS A 155 2.64 5.54 19.91
CA LYS A 155 2.05 6.57 20.78
C LYS A 155 0.52 6.49 20.82
N ILE A 156 -0.12 6.18 19.69
CA ILE A 156 -1.57 5.97 19.61
C ILE A 156 -1.97 4.70 20.38
N GLY A 157 -1.17 3.63 20.31
CA GLY A 157 -1.30 2.44 21.17
C GLY A 157 -2.40 1.46 20.79
N SER A 158 -3.22 1.75 19.77
CA SER A 158 -4.30 0.86 19.28
C SER A 158 -3.91 0.05 18.04
N GLY A 159 -2.68 0.22 17.53
CA GLY A 159 -2.27 -0.28 16.21
C GLY A 159 -2.75 0.61 15.05
N TYR A 160 -3.55 1.64 15.33
CA TYR A 160 -3.98 2.60 14.32
C TYR A 160 -2.84 3.51 13.87
N LEU A 161 -2.74 3.72 12.56
CA LEU A 161 -1.80 4.66 11.95
C LEU A 161 -2.48 5.38 10.78
N SER A 162 -2.69 6.68 10.95
CA SER A 162 -3.16 7.59 9.91
C SER A 162 -2.76 9.03 10.25
N ALA A 163 -2.85 9.91 9.26
CA ALA A 163 -2.71 11.35 9.45
C ALA A 163 -4.03 12.02 9.89
N PHE A 164 -5.10 11.26 10.08
CA PHE A 164 -6.41 11.72 10.54
C PHE A 164 -6.97 10.81 11.64
N PRO A 165 -7.95 11.26 12.45
CA PRO A 165 -8.54 10.44 13.52
C PRO A 165 -9.52 9.37 12.98
N SER A 166 -9.64 8.25 13.68
CA SER A 166 -10.52 7.12 13.26
C SER A 166 -12.00 7.51 13.05
N GLU A 167 -12.45 8.61 13.65
CA GLU A 167 -13.80 9.18 13.48
C GLU A 167 -14.19 9.42 12.01
N GLN A 168 -13.23 9.62 11.11
CA GLN A 168 -13.55 9.72 9.68
C GLN A 168 -14.17 8.43 9.12
N PHE A 169 -13.80 7.26 9.65
CA PHE A 169 -14.47 6.00 9.31
C PHE A 169 -15.91 5.99 9.81
N ASP A 170 -16.14 6.43 11.06
CA ASP A 170 -17.48 6.51 11.63
C ASP A 170 -18.38 7.43 10.80
N ARG A 171 -17.86 8.55 10.32
CA ARG A 171 -18.58 9.44 9.38
C ARG A 171 -18.91 8.74 8.07
N PHE A 172 -17.95 8.02 7.50
CA PHE A 172 -18.16 7.31 6.24
C PHE A 172 -19.24 6.23 6.38
N GLU A 173 -19.15 5.39 7.41
CA GLU A 173 -20.14 4.33 7.69
C GLU A 173 -21.53 4.89 8.01
N ALA A 174 -21.58 6.09 8.62
CA ALA A 174 -22.83 6.80 8.87
C ALA A 174 -23.35 7.60 7.66
N ILE A 175 -22.73 7.48 6.48
CA ILE A 175 -23.10 8.21 5.24
C ILE A 175 -23.09 9.73 5.47
N LYS A 176 -22.17 10.20 6.30
CA LYS A 176 -21.90 11.63 6.49
C LYS A 176 -20.81 12.07 5.51
N PRO A 177 -20.81 13.33 5.05
CA PRO A 177 -19.74 13.84 4.20
C PRO A 177 -18.40 13.59 4.87
N VAL A 178 -17.46 12.94 4.18
CA VAL A 178 -16.05 12.77 4.57
C VAL A 178 -15.27 12.31 3.34
N TRP A 179 -14.02 12.76 3.20
CA TRP A 179 -13.25 12.48 1.99
C TRP A 179 -12.45 11.17 2.06
N ALA A 180 -13.01 10.11 1.50
CA ALA A 180 -12.33 8.87 1.12
C ALA A 180 -11.34 8.27 2.16
N PRO A 181 -11.74 8.06 3.43
CA PRO A 181 -10.83 7.59 4.48
C PRO A 181 -10.24 6.18 4.19
N TYR A 182 -11.00 5.30 3.54
CA TYR A 182 -10.52 3.98 3.12
C TYR A 182 -9.47 4.06 2.00
N TYR A 183 -9.60 5.01 1.07
CA TYR A 183 -8.57 5.24 0.06
C TYR A 183 -7.26 5.66 0.71
N THR A 184 -7.32 6.59 1.67
CA THR A 184 -6.13 7.11 2.34
C THR A 184 -5.41 6.03 3.13
N ILE A 185 -6.14 5.23 3.92
CA ILE A 185 -5.54 4.09 4.63
C ILE A 185 -4.96 3.06 3.66
N HIS A 186 -5.63 2.77 2.54
CA HIS A 186 -5.08 1.87 1.53
C HIS A 186 -3.70 2.34 1.02
N LYS A 187 -3.47 3.65 0.83
CA LYS A 187 -2.15 4.14 0.40
C LYS A 187 -1.07 3.94 1.45
N ILE A 188 -1.43 4.12 2.72
CA ILE A 188 -0.51 3.85 3.84
C ILE A 188 -0.21 2.35 3.91
N LEU A 189 -1.22 1.48 3.85
CA LEU A 189 -1.02 0.03 3.90
C LEU A 189 -0.20 -0.49 2.71
N ALA A 190 -0.50 -0.05 1.49
CA ALA A 190 0.24 -0.44 0.30
C ALA A 190 1.74 -0.09 0.43
N ALA A 191 2.06 1.09 0.97
CA ALA A 191 3.43 1.47 1.26
C ALA A 191 4.12 0.49 2.21
N TYR A 192 3.46 0.10 3.32
CA TYR A 192 4.02 -0.86 4.26
C TYR A 192 4.34 -2.20 3.58
N TRP A 193 3.41 -2.74 2.78
CA TRP A 193 3.61 -4.00 2.07
C TRP A 193 4.78 -3.95 1.09
N ILE A 194 4.87 -2.90 0.28
CA ILE A 194 5.96 -2.72 -0.70
C ILE A 194 7.30 -2.57 0.02
N ASN A 195 7.34 -1.80 1.12
CA ASN A 195 8.56 -1.60 1.89
C ASN A 195 9.07 -2.89 2.54
N ILE A 196 8.18 -3.72 3.08
CA ILE A 196 8.56 -5.05 3.62
C ILE A 196 9.15 -5.92 2.52
N HIS A 197 8.50 -5.97 1.35
CA HIS A 197 8.90 -6.87 0.27
C HIS A 197 10.24 -6.47 -0.36
N LEU A 198 10.44 -5.19 -0.66
CA LEU A 198 11.62 -4.71 -1.36
C LEU A 198 12.82 -4.54 -0.42
N LEU A 199 12.61 -3.95 0.75
CA LEU A 199 13.75 -3.58 1.60
C LEU A 199 14.08 -4.65 2.66
N LYS A 200 13.19 -5.64 2.88
CA LYS A 200 13.26 -6.57 4.02
C LYS A 200 13.45 -5.84 5.36
N ILE A 201 12.98 -4.58 5.46
CA ILE A 201 13.30 -3.66 6.56
C ILE A 201 12.60 -4.01 7.88
N LEU A 202 11.70 -4.99 7.92
CA LEU A 202 11.08 -5.46 9.16
C LEU A 202 11.49 -6.89 9.46
N LYS A 203 12.43 -7.05 10.41
CA LYS A 203 12.36 -8.16 11.34
C LYS A 203 11.31 -7.76 12.37
N LEU A 204 10.14 -8.41 12.33
CA LEU A 204 9.17 -8.39 13.42
C LEU A 204 9.82 -8.84 14.73
#